data_AF-A0A2T2TRX6-F1
#
_entry.id   AF-A0A2T2TRX6-F1
#
_cell.length_a   1.000
_cell.length_b   1.000
_cell.length_c   1.000
_cell.angle_alpha   90.00
_cell.angle_beta   90.00
_cell.angle_gamma   90.00
#
_symmetry.space_group_name_H-M   'P 1'
#
loop_
_entity.id
_entity.type
_entity.pdbx_description
1 polymer ?
#
loop_
_entity_poly.entity_id
_entity_poly.type
_entity_poly.pdbx_seq_one_letter_code
_entity_poly.pdbx_strand_id
1 'polypeptide(L)'
;MTDRPRRLLAGALWVAEFGPLGGDELNQPEAGRNYGWPVVSWGQDYDGENIPDPPTHPRLADAAIHWTLVVSPSGMTFYTGDRFPEWQGSVLISSLSDQVLVRVPIDGEDATEQERIPMEEEQSR
;
A
#
# COMPACT_ATOMS: atom_id res chain seq x y z
N MET A 1 9.25 -16.94 26.19
CA MET A 1 9.27 -16.23 24.90
C MET A 1 7.81 -16.11 24.50
N THR A 2 7.17 -15.00 24.86
CA THR A 2 5.72 -14.83 24.83
C THR A 2 5.24 -14.66 23.40
N ASP A 3 4.45 -15.63 22.95
CA ASP A 3 3.55 -15.53 21.81
C ASP A 3 2.57 -14.38 22.07
N ARG A 4 2.86 -13.19 21.51
CA ARG A 4 1.84 -12.16 21.42
C ARG A 4 0.85 -12.66 20.36
N PRO A 5 -0.44 -12.80 20.67
CA PRO A 5 -1.40 -13.20 19.65
C PRO A 5 -1.27 -12.20 18.50
N ARG A 6 -0.89 -12.70 17.31
CA ARG A 6 -1.01 -11.93 16.07
C ARG A 6 -2.42 -11.35 16.10
N ARG A 7 -2.51 -10.03 16.25
CA ARG A 7 -3.77 -9.32 16.24
C ARG A 7 -4.26 -9.43 14.81
N LEU A 8 -4.87 -10.56 14.47
CA LEU A 8 -5.57 -10.76 13.21
C LEU A 8 -6.55 -9.60 13.09
N LEU A 9 -6.21 -8.60 12.27
CA LEU A 9 -7.02 -7.78 11.35
C LEU A 9 -8.52 -7.54 11.65
N ALA A 10 -8.98 -7.67 12.90
CA ALA A 10 -10.40 -7.65 13.23
C ALA A 10 -10.92 -6.21 13.20
N GLY A 11 -11.23 -5.73 11.99
CA GLY A 11 -12.04 -4.54 11.75
C GLY A 11 -11.30 -3.26 11.36
N ALA A 12 -9.98 -3.30 11.13
CA ALA A 12 -9.27 -2.11 10.63
C ALA A 12 -9.59 -1.87 9.14
N LEU A 13 -9.93 -0.63 8.79
CA LEU A 13 -10.04 -0.21 7.39
C LEU A 13 -8.63 0.01 6.85
N TRP A 14 -8.41 -0.48 5.63
CA TRP A 14 -7.22 -0.21 4.84
C TRP A 14 -7.66 0.39 3.50
N VAL A 15 -6.84 1.27 2.93
CA VAL A 15 -7.12 1.93 1.65
C VAL A 15 -5.81 2.02 0.87
N ALA A 16 -5.83 1.58 -0.38
CA ALA A 16 -4.78 1.89 -1.33
C ALA A 16 -5.21 3.10 -2.19
N GLU A 17 -4.31 4.05 -2.40
CA GLU A 17 -4.60 5.27 -3.16
C GLU A 17 -3.56 5.55 -4.25
N PHE A 18 -4.03 6.20 -5.31
CA PHE A 18 -3.19 6.71 -6.38
C PHE A 18 -2.52 8.00 -5.94
N GLY A 19 -1.19 8.04 -6.09
CA GLY A 19 -0.42 9.28 -6.08
C GLY A 19 -0.45 9.97 -7.45
N PRO A 20 0.24 11.12 -7.57
CA PRO A 20 0.43 11.83 -8.82
C PRO A 20 1.50 11.12 -9.72
N LEU A 21 2.64 11.75 -10.03
CA LEU A 21 3.77 11.04 -10.63
C LEU A 21 4.53 10.26 -9.55
N GLY A 22 4.14 9.00 -9.36
CA GLY A 22 4.57 8.20 -8.22
C GLY A 22 3.81 8.57 -6.95
N GLY A 23 4.25 8.04 -5.81
CA GLY A 23 3.65 8.35 -4.51
C GLY A 23 2.32 7.67 -4.25
N ASP A 24 2.08 6.50 -4.86
CA ASP A 24 0.95 5.66 -4.44
C ASP A 24 1.15 5.24 -2.99
N GLU A 25 0.06 5.06 -2.25
CA GLU A 25 0.13 4.76 -0.82
C GLU A 25 -0.82 3.63 -0.43
N LEU A 26 -0.44 2.90 0.63
CA LEU A 26 -1.35 2.07 1.39
C LEU A 26 -1.46 2.66 2.80
N ASN A 27 -2.68 2.98 3.16
CA ASN A 27 -3.05 3.69 4.37
C ASN A 27 -3.93 2.84 5.27
N GLN A 28 -3.72 2.94 6.58
CA GLN A 28 -4.67 2.49 7.61
C GLN A 28 -5.38 3.72 8.18
N PRO A 29 -6.47 4.21 7.55
CA PRO A 29 -7.12 5.46 7.96
C PRO A 29 -7.64 5.42 9.39
N GLU A 30 -7.30 6.47 10.13
CA GLU A 30 -7.80 6.76 11.47
C GLU A 30 -8.82 7.89 11.47
N ALA A 31 -9.84 7.79 12.33
CA ALA A 31 -10.91 8.77 12.41
C ALA A 31 -10.38 10.18 12.73
N GLY A 32 -10.68 11.16 11.86
CA GLY A 32 -10.32 12.56 12.05
C GLY A 32 -8.87 12.91 11.72
N ARG A 33 -8.06 11.96 11.23
CA ARG A 33 -6.69 12.22 10.78
C ARG A 33 -6.68 12.74 9.33
N ASN A 34 -5.66 13.52 8.99
CA ASN A 34 -5.45 14.09 7.67
C ASN A 34 -4.15 13.52 7.09
N TYR A 35 -4.24 12.82 5.96
CA TYR A 35 -3.14 12.15 5.25
C TYR A 35 -2.43 13.06 4.25
N GLY A 36 -2.87 14.31 4.13
CA GLY A 36 -2.02 15.40 3.70
C GLY A 36 -2.19 15.87 2.26
N TRP A 37 -2.71 15.06 1.35
CA TRP A 37 -2.97 15.51 -0.02
C TRP A 37 -3.89 16.76 -0.06
N PRO A 38 -3.60 17.79 -0.89
CA PRO A 38 -2.44 17.96 -1.78
C PRO A 38 -1.28 18.76 -1.15
N VAL A 39 -1.28 19.00 0.17
CA VAL A 39 -0.24 19.78 0.86
C VAL A 39 1.10 19.03 0.89
N VAL A 40 1.04 17.69 0.99
CA VAL A 40 2.20 16.79 0.88
C VAL A 40 1.86 15.61 -0.03
N SER A 41 2.89 15.00 -0.61
CA SER A 41 2.80 13.77 -1.41
C SER A 41 4.17 13.09 -1.44
N TRP A 42 4.20 11.76 -1.53
CA TRP A 42 5.41 11.01 -1.87
C TRP A 42 5.74 11.01 -3.38
N GLY A 43 4.88 11.63 -4.19
CA GLY A 43 5.03 11.79 -5.63
C GLY A 43 5.23 13.26 -6.06
N GLN A 44 5.45 13.47 -7.35
CA GLN A 44 5.61 14.80 -7.95
C GLN A 44 4.35 15.22 -8.72
N ASP A 45 4.09 16.52 -8.85
CA ASP A 45 3.00 16.98 -9.71
C ASP A 45 3.29 16.65 -11.19
N TYR A 46 2.24 16.45 -11.98
CA TYR A 46 2.34 16.09 -13.39
C TYR A 46 2.95 17.20 -14.26
N ASP A 47 2.89 18.45 -13.83
CA ASP A 47 3.57 19.57 -14.48
C ASP A 47 5.03 19.75 -14.05
N GLY A 48 5.51 18.91 -13.12
CA GLY A 48 6.86 18.93 -12.57
C GLY A 48 7.05 19.90 -11.40
N GLU A 49 5.98 20.54 -10.91
CA GLU A 49 6.05 21.28 -9.66
C GLU A 49 6.31 20.33 -8.47
N ASN A 50 7.16 20.79 -7.55
CA ASN A 50 7.53 19.99 -6.39
C ASN A 50 6.45 20.07 -5.31
N ILE A 51 5.88 18.92 -4.95
CA ILE A 51 5.05 18.78 -3.75
C ILE A 51 5.98 18.40 -2.58
N PRO A 52 5.89 19.04 -1.40
CA PRO A 52 6.72 18.66 -0.26
C PRO A 52 6.45 17.22 0.23
N ASP A 53 7.51 16.48 0.60
CA ASP A 53 7.35 15.14 1.18
C ASP A 53 6.66 15.18 2.56
N PRO A 54 5.89 14.15 2.97
CA PRO A 54 5.20 14.11 4.26
C PRO A 54 6.05 14.42 5.51
N PRO A 55 7.35 14.04 5.61
CA PRO A 55 8.20 14.42 6.75
C PRO A 55 8.36 15.93 6.96
N THR A 56 8.07 16.76 5.96
CA THR A 56 8.07 18.22 6.08
C THR A 56 6.89 18.76 6.91
N HIS A 57 5.84 17.94 7.11
CA HIS A 57 4.62 18.29 7.82
C HIS A 57 4.25 17.24 8.89
N PRO A 58 5.02 17.12 9.99
CA PRO A 58 4.92 16.01 10.96
C PRO A 58 3.60 15.94 11.77
N ARG A 59 2.66 16.87 11.54
CA ARG A 59 1.31 16.83 12.13
C ARG A 59 0.32 16.04 11.29
N LEU A 60 0.62 15.85 10.00
CA LEU A 60 -0.17 15.02 9.09
C LEU A 60 0.11 13.55 9.41
N ALA A 61 -0.87 12.69 9.11
CA ALA A 61 -0.65 11.25 9.12
C ALA A 61 0.21 10.86 7.90
N ASP A 62 0.95 9.77 8.04
CA ASP A 62 1.80 9.23 6.98
C ASP A 62 1.28 7.86 6.55
N ALA A 63 1.74 7.42 5.39
CA ALA A 63 1.39 6.12 4.83
C ALA A 63 2.07 4.96 5.57
N ALA A 64 1.39 3.81 5.61
CA ALA A 64 1.99 2.59 6.13
C ALA A 64 3.08 2.06 5.18
N ILE A 65 2.86 2.25 3.87
CA ILE A 65 3.87 2.10 2.82
C ILE A 65 3.51 3.05 1.68
N HIS A 66 4.53 3.60 1.03
CA HIS A 66 4.40 4.38 -0.20
C HIS A 66 5.29 3.79 -1.29
N TRP A 67 4.92 4.05 -2.55
CA TRP A 67 5.68 3.60 -3.72
C TRP A 67 6.16 4.77 -4.55
N THR A 68 7.48 4.94 -4.63
CA THR A 68 8.09 5.95 -5.52
C THR A 68 7.84 5.63 -6.99
N LEU A 69 7.81 4.34 -7.35
CA LEU A 69 7.38 3.89 -8.68
C LEU A 69 5.91 3.51 -8.65
N VAL A 70 5.14 3.99 -9.62
CA VAL A 70 3.69 3.83 -9.68
C VAL A 70 3.30 2.34 -9.67
N VAL A 71 2.46 1.96 -8.71
CA VAL A 71 1.69 0.72 -8.69
C VAL A 71 0.36 0.91 -9.44
N SER A 72 -0.23 2.10 -9.42
CA SER A 72 -1.60 2.37 -9.88
C SER A 72 -2.61 1.42 -9.23
N PRO A 73 -2.79 1.47 -7.90
CA PRO A 73 -3.56 0.48 -7.15
C PRO A 73 -5.05 0.58 -7.45
N SER A 74 -5.71 -0.56 -7.66
CA SER A 74 -7.15 -0.62 -7.92
C SER A 74 -7.88 -1.47 -6.87
N GLY A 75 -8.39 -2.64 -7.25
CA GLY A 75 -8.99 -3.57 -6.31
C GLY A 75 -7.98 -4.10 -5.31
N MET A 76 -8.43 -4.33 -4.08
CA MET A 76 -7.62 -5.02 -3.08
C MET A 76 -8.46 -5.95 -2.21
N THR A 77 -7.82 -7.00 -1.68
CA THR A 77 -8.45 -7.94 -0.76
C THR A 77 -7.45 -8.52 0.22
N PHE A 78 -7.91 -8.87 1.42
CA PHE A 78 -7.11 -9.65 2.36
C PHE A 78 -7.11 -11.12 1.97
N TYR A 79 -5.91 -11.72 1.93
CA TYR A 79 -5.78 -13.16 1.76
C TYR A 79 -6.18 -13.89 3.05
N THR A 80 -7.22 -14.71 2.94
CA THR A 80 -7.81 -15.48 4.06
C THR A 80 -7.91 -16.99 3.77
N GLY A 81 -7.33 -17.45 2.66
CA GLY A 81 -7.42 -18.85 2.23
C GLY A 81 -6.36 -19.77 2.85
N ASP A 82 -6.61 -21.08 2.85
CA ASP A 82 -5.69 -22.05 3.49
C ASP A 82 -4.61 -22.60 2.54
N ARG A 83 -4.67 -22.26 1.25
CA ARG A 83 -3.79 -22.85 0.23
C ARG A 83 -2.34 -22.36 0.33
N PHE A 84 -2.15 -21.10 0.70
CA PHE A 84 -0.84 -20.45 0.86
C PHE A 84 -0.74 -19.90 2.28
N PRO A 85 -0.41 -20.74 3.28
CA PRO A 85 -0.37 -20.32 4.68
C PRO A 85 0.55 -19.12 4.94
N GLU A 86 1.61 -18.96 4.15
CA GLU A 86 2.57 -17.86 4.20
C GLU A 86 1.99 -16.51 3.74
N TRP A 87 0.85 -16.52 3.04
CA TRP A 87 0.16 -15.29 2.60
C TRP A 87 -0.88 -14.81 3.61
N GLN A 88 -1.17 -15.57 4.66
CA GLN A 88 -2.15 -15.20 5.68
C GLN A 88 -1.85 -13.83 6.27
N GLY A 89 -2.85 -12.94 6.24
CA GLY A 89 -2.74 -11.56 6.70
C GLY A 89 -2.15 -10.59 5.67
N SER A 90 -1.84 -11.03 4.45
CA SER A 90 -1.43 -10.12 3.38
C SER A 90 -2.62 -9.44 2.73
N VAL A 91 -2.46 -8.17 2.35
CA VAL A 91 -3.30 -7.51 1.35
C VAL A 91 -2.75 -7.85 -0.04
N LEU A 92 -3.64 -8.23 -0.94
CA LEU A 92 -3.38 -8.38 -2.37
C LEU A 92 -3.97 -7.18 -3.09
N ILE A 93 -3.15 -6.44 -3.83
CA ILE A 93 -3.53 -5.19 -4.52
C ILE A 93 -3.32 -5.40 -6.02
N SER A 94 -4.32 -5.12 -6.86
CA SER A 94 -4.16 -5.14 -8.31
C SER A 94 -3.53 -3.83 -8.82
N SER A 95 -2.42 -3.96 -9.54
CA SER A 95 -1.72 -2.87 -10.22
C SER A 95 -2.24 -2.69 -11.64
N LEU A 96 -2.69 -1.49 -12.00
CA LEU A 96 -3.10 -1.20 -13.38
C LEU A 96 -1.92 -0.97 -14.32
N SER A 97 -0.86 -0.31 -13.86
CA SER A 97 0.30 0.05 -14.70
C SER A 97 1.13 -1.17 -15.10
N ASP A 98 1.39 -2.06 -14.13
CA ASP A 98 2.31 -3.19 -14.33
C ASP A 98 1.57 -4.51 -14.62
N GLN A 99 0.23 -4.52 -14.55
CA GLN A 99 -0.59 -5.72 -14.72
C GLN A 99 -0.16 -6.88 -13.79
N VAL A 100 0.11 -6.55 -12.53
CA VAL A 100 0.52 -7.51 -11.50
C VAL A 100 -0.39 -7.47 -10.26
N LEU A 101 -0.39 -8.55 -9.49
CA LEU A 101 -0.83 -8.54 -8.09
C LEU A 101 0.36 -8.21 -7.19
N VAL A 102 0.25 -7.14 -6.43
CA VAL A 102 1.22 -6.77 -5.39
C VAL A 102 0.77 -7.40 -4.07
N ARG A 103 1.65 -8.17 -3.43
CA ARG A 103 1.38 -8.74 -2.10
C ARG A 103 2.09 -7.94 -1.01
N VAL A 104 1.31 -7.49 -0.04
CA VAL A 104 1.77 -6.67 1.09
C VAL A 104 1.35 -7.36 2.40
N PRO A 105 2.25 -8.08 3.09
CA PRO A 105 2.02 -8.53 4.45
C PRO A 105 1.74 -7.36 5.39
N ILE A 106 0.76 -7.53 6.27
CA ILE A 106 0.42 -6.57 7.33
C ILE A 106 0.80 -7.15 8.69
N ASP A 107 1.58 -6.42 9.47
CA ASP A 107 1.89 -6.72 10.88
C ASP A 107 1.56 -5.52 11.77
N GLY A 108 0.38 -5.54 12.38
CA GLY A 108 -0.12 -4.37 13.12
C GLY A 108 -0.43 -3.21 12.17
N GLU A 109 0.36 -2.14 12.28
CA GLU A 109 0.29 -0.94 11.42
C GLU A 109 1.40 -0.95 10.35
N ASP A 110 2.33 -1.91 10.42
CA ASP A 110 3.43 -2.01 9.48
C ASP A 110 3.00 -2.74 8.21
N ALA A 111 3.43 -2.21 7.06
CA ALA A 111 3.21 -2.77 5.73
C ALA A 111 4.51 -2.78 4.93
N THR A 112 4.77 -3.82 4.15
CA THR A 112 5.95 -3.89 3.28
C THR A 112 5.62 -4.69 2.02
N GLU A 113 5.95 -4.18 0.83
CA GLU A 113 5.80 -4.95 -0.41
C GLU A 113 6.72 -6.18 -0.35
N GLN A 114 6.14 -7.37 -0.51
CA GLN A 114 6.88 -8.63 -0.44
C GLN A 114 7.13 -9.25 -1.81
N GLU A 115 6.19 -9.13 -2.74
CA GLU A 115 6.31 -9.64 -4.10
C GLU A 115 5.31 -9.01 -5.08
N ARG A 116 5.66 -9.06 -6.38
CA ARG A 116 4.77 -8.77 -7.51
C ARG A 116 4.57 -10.03 -8.33
N ILE A 117 3.32 -10.38 -8.60
CA ILE A 117 2.92 -11.59 -9.32
C ILE A 117 2.29 -11.17 -10.65
N PRO A 118 2.92 -11.48 -11.80
CA PRO A 118 2.34 -11.18 -13.11
C PRO A 118 0.96 -11.81 -13.28
N MET A 119 0.00 -11.04 -13.82
CA MET A 119 -1.34 -11.56 -14.13
C MET A 119 -1.40 -12.32 -15.44
N GLU A 120 -0.49 -12.02 -16.37
CA GLU A 120 -0.29 -12.78 -17.60
C GLU A 120 0.99 -13.59 -17.48
N GLU A 121 0.96 -14.84 -17.95
CA GLU A 121 2.20 -15.60 -18.15
C GLU A 121 3.01 -14.92 -19.23
N GLU A 122 4.29 -14.65 -18.95
CA GLU A 122 5.25 -14.21 -19.94
C GLU A 122 5.32 -15.30 -21.02
N GLN A 123 4.59 -15.11 -22.13
CA GLN A 123 4.71 -16.01 -23.26
C GLN A 123 6.11 -15.83 -23.83
N SER A 124 6.99 -16.76 -23.47
CA SER A 124 8.34 -16.89 -24.01
C SER A 124 8.28 -16.71 -25.53
N ARG A 125 8.84 -15.60 -26.01
CA ARG A 125 9.03 -15.35 -27.43
C ARG A 125 10.33 -15.96 -27.92
#